data_AF-A0A9E7KVH4-F1
#
_entry.id   AF-A0A9E7KVH4-F1
#
_cell.length_a   1.000
_cell.length_b   1.000
_cell.length_c   1.000
_cell.angle_alpha   90.00
_cell.angle_beta   90.00
_cell.angle_gamma   90.00
#
_symmetry.space_group_name_H-M   'P 1'
#
loop_
_entity.id
_entity.type
_entity.pdbx_description
1 polymer ?
#
loop_
_entity_poly.entity_id
_entity_poly.type
_entity_poly.pdbx_seq_one_letter_code
_entity_poly.pdbx_strand_id
1 'polypeptide(L)'
;MDRFCMSFDTASYMFMNGVRGLMLDMYDFENDIWLCHSTGGQCYNYTAFQPAINVLKEIETFLAANPSEVITIFIEDYVKSTNGLSKVFNASGLMKYWFPVDQMPKNGSDWPLLSNMISKNHRLLVFTSIASKEASEGIAYEWNYVVENQYGDEGMNPGSCPSRAESSLMSTTSKSLVLMNYFRTDPSPTNACTDNSDSLLSMLQTCHDLSANRWANFVAVDFYTKGDAPEAADVANGHMVCGCDNIAYCKANATFGTCDAAPKPSPATPTSVPTSHASVVGRFSTFSAVIPITAILLLEIIFH
;
A
#
# COMPACT_ATOMS: atom_id res chain seq x y z
N MET A 1 1.01 12.94 25.73
CA MET A 1 -0.44 13.12 25.49
C MET A 1 -0.79 12.06 24.48
N ASP A 2 -1.17 10.90 25.00
CA ASP A 2 -1.17 9.64 24.26
C ASP A 2 -2.41 9.61 23.36
N ARG A 3 -2.16 9.72 22.05
CA ARG A 3 -3.20 9.53 21.03
C ARG A 3 -3.53 8.05 20.99
N PHE A 4 -4.71 7.70 21.51
CA PHE A 4 -5.29 6.37 21.41
C PHE A 4 -5.53 6.03 19.92
N CYS A 5 -4.78 5.05 19.43
CA CYS A 5 -4.74 4.60 18.04
C CYS A 5 -5.49 3.26 17.86
N MET A 6 -6.77 3.25 17.47
CA MET A 6 -7.38 2.05 16.84
C MET A 6 -8.20 2.45 15.61
N SER A 7 -8.10 1.72 14.49
CA SER A 7 -9.00 1.87 13.33
C SER A 7 -9.25 0.52 12.68
N PHE A 8 -10.48 0.34 12.21
CA PHE A 8 -10.92 -0.74 11.33
C PHE A 8 -11.67 -0.04 10.20
N ASP A 9 -11.16 -0.15 8.97
CA ASP A 9 -11.61 0.67 7.84
C ASP A 9 -12.11 -0.20 6.68
N THR A 10 -13.11 0.29 5.96
CA THR A 10 -13.50 -0.27 4.65
C THR A 10 -12.58 0.25 3.54
N ALA A 11 -12.49 -0.45 2.41
CA ALA A 11 -11.68 -0.01 1.28
C ALA A 11 -12.10 1.38 0.80
N SER A 12 -13.40 1.65 0.76
CA SER A 12 -13.96 2.96 0.45
C SER A 12 -13.44 4.07 1.37
N TYR A 13 -13.34 3.81 2.68
CA TYR A 13 -12.84 4.78 3.65
C TYR A 13 -11.35 5.06 3.46
N MET A 14 -10.57 4.02 3.17
CA MET A 14 -9.14 4.15 2.90
C MET A 14 -8.85 5.01 1.67
N PHE A 15 -9.62 4.83 0.60
CA PHE A 15 -9.46 5.64 -0.61
C PHE A 15 -9.80 7.11 -0.38
N MET A 16 -10.80 7.41 0.47
CA MET A 16 -11.07 8.79 0.89
C MET A 16 -9.90 9.41 1.67
N ASN A 17 -9.07 8.60 2.33
CA ASN A 17 -7.90 9.03 3.09
C ASN A 17 -6.59 9.01 2.26
N GLY A 18 -6.68 8.90 0.94
CA GLY A 18 -5.52 9.02 0.05
C GLY A 18 -4.76 7.72 -0.22
N VAL A 19 -5.16 6.59 0.35
CA VAL A 19 -4.59 5.28 -0.05
C VAL A 19 -4.93 5.02 -1.51
N ARG A 20 -3.97 4.52 -2.28
CA ARG A 20 -4.15 4.21 -3.71
C ARG A 20 -3.65 2.82 -4.11
N GLY A 21 -2.96 2.11 -3.23
CA GLY A 21 -2.57 0.72 -3.44
C GLY A 21 -3.08 -0.25 -2.36
N LEU A 22 -3.24 -1.52 -2.73
CA LEU A 22 -3.69 -2.59 -1.85
C LEU A 22 -2.80 -3.82 -1.99
N MET A 23 -2.47 -4.50 -0.88
CA MET A 23 -1.97 -5.88 -0.89
C MET A 23 -3.10 -6.81 -0.44
N LEU A 24 -3.44 -7.79 -1.27
CA LEU A 24 -4.58 -8.68 -1.07
C LEU A 24 -4.19 -10.14 -1.21
N ASP A 25 -4.38 -10.89 -0.15
CA ASP A 25 -4.23 -12.34 -0.18
C ASP A 25 -5.51 -12.97 -0.72
N MET A 26 -5.42 -13.64 -1.87
CA MET A 26 -6.60 -14.23 -2.54
C MET A 26 -6.51 -15.75 -2.60
N TYR A 27 -7.57 -16.41 -2.15
CA TYR A 27 -7.66 -17.87 -2.06
C TYR A 27 -8.93 -18.40 -2.71
N ASP A 28 -8.89 -19.63 -3.21
CA ASP A 28 -10.11 -20.42 -3.42
C ASP A 28 -10.70 -20.84 -2.07
N PHE A 29 -11.95 -20.46 -1.81
CA PHE A 29 -12.66 -20.85 -0.60
C PHE A 29 -14.18 -20.85 -0.83
N GLU A 30 -14.89 -21.85 -0.28
CA GLU A 30 -16.35 -22.01 -0.44
C GLU A 30 -16.86 -21.90 -1.90
N ASN A 31 -16.06 -22.37 -2.87
CA ASN A 31 -16.32 -22.30 -4.32
C ASN A 31 -16.33 -20.88 -4.90
N ASP A 32 -15.69 -19.91 -4.23
CA ASP A 32 -15.50 -18.54 -4.71
C ASP A 32 -14.06 -18.06 -4.38
N ILE A 33 -13.71 -16.84 -4.77
CA ILE A 33 -12.45 -16.18 -4.44
C ILE A 33 -12.63 -15.32 -3.19
N TRP A 34 -11.84 -15.58 -2.16
CA TRP A 34 -11.93 -14.92 -0.86
C TRP A 34 -10.65 -14.19 -0.51
N LEU A 35 -10.82 -13.10 0.25
CA LEU A 35 -9.73 -12.50 1.00
C LEU A 35 -9.51 -13.30 2.28
N CYS A 36 -8.28 -13.74 2.51
CA CYS A 36 -7.96 -14.68 3.58
C CYS A 36 -6.50 -14.55 3.99
N HIS A 37 -6.20 -14.51 5.29
CA HIS A 37 -4.83 -14.46 5.78
C HIS A 37 -4.48 -15.77 6.46
N SER A 38 -3.73 -16.63 5.77
CA SER A 38 -3.55 -18.02 6.15
C SER A 38 -2.14 -18.53 5.81
N THR A 39 -1.83 -19.77 6.21
CA THR A 39 -0.56 -20.42 5.91
C THR A 39 -0.77 -21.71 5.11
N GLY A 40 0.25 -22.14 4.38
CA GLY A 40 0.21 -23.38 3.60
C GLY A 40 -0.68 -23.34 2.34
N GLY A 41 -1.06 -22.15 1.88
CA GLY A 41 -1.84 -21.98 0.65
C GLY A 41 -3.24 -22.57 0.71
N GLN A 42 -3.86 -22.56 1.90
CA GLN A 42 -5.23 -22.97 2.15
C GLN A 42 -5.95 -21.94 3.01
N CYS A 43 -7.17 -21.58 2.63
CA CYS A 43 -8.04 -20.75 3.46
C CYS A 43 -8.95 -21.62 4.35
N TYR A 44 -9.20 -21.16 5.57
CA TYR A 44 -10.05 -21.83 6.55
C TYR A 44 -11.12 -20.86 7.06
N ASN A 45 -12.22 -21.39 7.62
CA ASN A 45 -13.30 -20.56 8.18
C ASN A 45 -12.82 -19.49 9.17
N TYR A 46 -11.76 -19.76 9.94
CA TYR A 46 -11.24 -18.81 10.93
C TYR A 46 -10.25 -17.80 10.34
N THR A 47 -9.64 -18.09 9.19
CA THR A 47 -8.73 -17.18 8.47
C THR A 47 -9.40 -16.40 7.34
N ALA A 48 -10.59 -16.84 6.91
CA ALA A 48 -11.40 -16.20 5.89
C ALA A 48 -11.96 -14.86 6.41
N PHE A 49 -11.85 -13.83 5.59
CA PHE A 49 -12.44 -12.53 5.89
C PHE A 49 -13.80 -12.36 5.23
N GLN A 50 -13.79 -12.24 3.90
CA GLN A 50 -14.99 -12.06 3.08
C GLN A 50 -14.68 -12.39 1.61
N PRO A 51 -15.71 -12.60 0.77
CA PRO A 51 -15.53 -12.74 -0.67
C PRO A 51 -14.80 -11.53 -1.28
N ALA A 52 -13.81 -11.79 -2.14
CA ALA A 52 -13.01 -10.73 -2.77
C ALA A 52 -13.86 -9.79 -3.64
N ILE A 53 -14.95 -10.31 -4.23
CA ILE A 53 -15.88 -9.54 -5.06
C ILE A 53 -16.45 -8.31 -4.35
N ASN A 54 -16.60 -8.32 -3.02
CA ASN A 54 -17.12 -7.18 -2.27
C ASN A 54 -16.13 -6.01 -2.30
N VAL A 55 -14.87 -6.28 -1.96
CA VAL A 55 -13.81 -5.26 -1.99
C VAL A 55 -13.57 -4.78 -3.42
N LEU A 56 -13.55 -5.66 -4.41
CA LEU A 56 -13.37 -5.26 -5.81
C LEU A 56 -14.52 -4.37 -6.32
N LYS A 57 -15.75 -4.55 -5.84
CA LYS A 57 -16.87 -3.65 -6.17
C LYS A 57 -16.76 -2.29 -5.48
N GLU A 58 -16.19 -2.22 -4.28
CA GLU A 58 -15.86 -0.93 -3.65
C GLU A 58 -14.83 -0.16 -4.47
N ILE A 59 -13.79 -0.84 -4.98
CA ILE A 59 -12.79 -0.24 -5.88
C ILE A 59 -13.45 0.25 -7.16
N GLU A 60 -14.32 -0.55 -7.77
CA GLU A 60 -15.02 -0.15 -8.99
C GLU A 60 -15.87 1.10 -8.76
N THR A 61 -16.61 1.13 -7.65
CA THR A 61 -17.42 2.28 -7.25
C THR A 61 -16.55 3.53 -7.06
N PHE A 62 -15.40 3.39 -6.40
CA PHE A 62 -14.45 4.47 -6.19
C PHE A 62 -13.88 5.01 -7.52
N LEU A 63 -13.39 4.13 -8.40
CA LEU A 63 -12.85 4.52 -9.70
C LEU A 63 -13.91 5.13 -10.62
N ALA A 64 -15.17 4.68 -10.53
CA ALA A 64 -16.29 5.26 -11.26
C ALA A 64 -16.62 6.68 -10.79
N ALA A 65 -16.58 6.92 -9.47
CA ALA A 65 -16.83 8.24 -8.88
C ALA A 65 -15.67 9.23 -9.05
N ASN A 66 -14.44 8.73 -9.18
CA ASN A 66 -13.23 9.54 -9.22
C ASN A 66 -12.42 9.26 -10.50
N PRO A 67 -12.71 9.98 -11.63
CA PRO A 67 -12.16 9.67 -12.95
C PRO A 67 -10.66 9.93 -13.09
N SER A 68 -10.07 10.73 -12.19
CA SER A 68 -8.64 11.04 -12.18
C SER A 68 -7.82 10.10 -11.31
N GLU A 69 -8.45 9.16 -10.62
CA GLU A 69 -7.76 8.28 -9.69
C GLU A 69 -7.33 6.99 -10.37
N VAL A 70 -6.16 6.50 -9.96
CA VAL A 70 -5.57 5.23 -10.35
C VAL A 70 -5.36 4.40 -9.08
N ILE A 71 -5.61 3.09 -9.18
CA ILE A 71 -5.44 2.15 -8.08
C ILE A 71 -4.49 1.04 -8.52
N THR A 72 -3.60 0.63 -7.61
CA THR A 72 -2.74 -0.54 -7.78
C THR A 72 -3.13 -1.66 -6.81
N ILE A 73 -3.17 -2.90 -7.28
CA ILE A 73 -3.43 -4.08 -6.45
C ILE A 73 -2.29 -5.07 -6.61
N PHE A 74 -1.70 -5.49 -5.50
CA PHE A 74 -0.77 -6.60 -5.41
C PHE A 74 -1.49 -7.79 -4.80
N ILE A 75 -1.46 -8.93 -5.50
CA ILE A 75 -2.17 -10.13 -5.08
C ILE A 75 -1.14 -11.18 -4.65
N GLU A 76 -1.17 -11.53 -3.36
CA GLU A 76 -0.57 -12.78 -2.91
C GLU A 76 -1.50 -13.92 -3.31
N ASP A 77 -1.19 -14.55 -4.44
CA ASP A 77 -2.12 -15.39 -5.19
C ASP A 77 -2.01 -16.87 -4.81
N TYR A 78 -3.05 -17.35 -4.13
CA TYR A 78 -3.28 -18.75 -3.80
C TYR A 78 -4.45 -19.36 -4.58
N VAL A 79 -4.92 -18.70 -5.63
CA VAL A 79 -6.06 -19.10 -6.47
C VAL A 79 -5.62 -20.13 -7.51
N LYS A 80 -6.09 -21.36 -7.32
CA LYS A 80 -5.83 -22.54 -8.17
C LYS A 80 -6.95 -22.79 -9.17
N SER A 81 -8.16 -22.29 -8.91
CA SER A 81 -9.28 -22.43 -9.84
C SER A 81 -8.97 -21.78 -11.19
N THR A 82 -9.40 -22.45 -12.27
CA THR A 82 -9.13 -21.98 -13.63
C THR A 82 -9.83 -20.64 -13.88
N ASN A 83 -9.01 -19.63 -14.18
CA ASN A 83 -9.40 -18.25 -14.42
C ASN A 83 -10.13 -17.59 -13.24
N GLY A 84 -9.86 -18.03 -12.00
CA GLY A 84 -10.54 -17.52 -10.80
C GLY A 84 -10.40 -16.01 -10.65
N LEU A 85 -9.18 -15.49 -10.82
CA LEU A 85 -8.92 -14.05 -10.74
C LEU A 85 -9.57 -13.29 -11.89
N SER A 86 -9.37 -13.68 -13.15
CA SER A 86 -10.02 -13.01 -14.29
C SER A 86 -11.55 -13.00 -14.17
N LYS A 87 -12.16 -14.09 -13.67
CA LYS A 87 -13.60 -14.16 -13.46
C LYS A 87 -14.07 -13.17 -12.39
N VAL A 88 -13.41 -13.09 -11.25
CA VAL A 88 -13.83 -12.19 -10.16
C VAL A 88 -13.63 -10.71 -10.53
N PHE A 89 -12.54 -10.36 -11.23
CA PHE A 89 -12.32 -9.01 -11.75
C PHE A 89 -13.31 -8.63 -12.86
N ASN A 90 -13.68 -9.58 -13.74
CA ASN A 90 -14.73 -9.33 -14.72
C ASN A 90 -16.09 -9.13 -14.05
N ALA A 91 -16.41 -9.94 -13.05
CA ALA A 91 -17.66 -9.84 -12.29
C ALA A 91 -17.76 -8.56 -11.45
N SER A 92 -16.64 -7.98 -11.01
CA SER A 92 -16.62 -6.70 -10.31
C SER A 92 -16.82 -5.50 -11.23
N GLY A 93 -16.61 -5.67 -12.54
CA GLY A 93 -16.67 -4.59 -13.52
C GLY A 93 -15.35 -3.80 -13.67
N LEU A 94 -14.28 -4.22 -13.00
CA LEU A 94 -12.99 -3.52 -13.00
C LEU A 94 -12.21 -3.63 -14.31
N MET A 95 -12.51 -4.61 -15.16
CA MET A 95 -11.76 -4.85 -16.41
C MET A 95 -11.75 -3.64 -17.37
N LYS A 96 -12.74 -2.73 -17.28
CA LYS A 96 -12.76 -1.48 -18.06
C LYS A 96 -11.65 -0.48 -17.66
N TYR A 97 -11.06 -0.65 -16.48
CA TYR A 97 -9.97 0.18 -15.95
C TYR A 97 -8.59 -0.47 -16.12
N TRP A 98 -8.53 -1.72 -16.59
CA TRP A 98 -7.34 -2.55 -16.55
C TRP A 98 -6.18 -1.96 -17.36
N PHE A 99 -5.01 -1.82 -16.74
CA PHE A 99 -3.78 -1.50 -17.45
C PHE A 99 -3.23 -2.77 -18.11
N PRO A 100 -3.04 -2.79 -19.44
CA PRO A 100 -2.70 -4.01 -20.14
C PRO A 100 -1.19 -4.33 -20.05
N VAL A 101 -0.88 -5.61 -19.80
CA VAL A 101 0.49 -6.10 -19.56
C VAL A 101 1.44 -5.86 -20.75
N ASP A 102 0.92 -5.88 -21.98
CA ASP A 102 1.71 -5.63 -23.19
C ASP A 102 2.22 -4.18 -23.30
N GLN A 103 1.59 -3.24 -22.59
CA GLN A 103 2.03 -1.84 -22.49
C GLN A 103 2.84 -1.56 -21.23
N MET A 104 3.04 -2.55 -20.35
CA MET A 104 3.84 -2.35 -19.13
C MET A 104 5.33 -2.24 -19.48
N PRO A 105 6.07 -1.31 -18.87
CA PRO A 105 7.49 -1.14 -19.14
C PRO A 105 8.30 -2.36 -18.75
N LYS A 106 9.38 -2.61 -19.49
CA LYS A 106 10.32 -3.70 -19.22
C LYS A 106 11.74 -3.15 -19.14
N ASN A 107 12.61 -3.90 -18.47
CA ASN A 107 14.04 -3.61 -18.36
C ASN A 107 14.35 -2.22 -17.79
N GLY A 108 13.56 -1.78 -16.79
CA GLY A 108 13.78 -0.51 -16.10
C GLY A 108 13.31 0.73 -16.87
N SER A 109 12.58 0.54 -17.97
CA SER A 109 12.00 1.67 -18.71
C SER A 109 10.93 2.39 -17.88
N ASP A 110 10.73 3.67 -18.19
CA ASP A 110 9.76 4.52 -17.50
C ASP A 110 8.31 4.05 -17.72
N TRP A 111 7.49 4.21 -16.69
CA TRP A 111 6.05 4.04 -16.78
C TRP A 111 5.41 5.18 -17.57
N PRO A 112 4.26 4.94 -18.25
CA PRO A 112 3.55 6.02 -18.89
C PRO A 112 3.11 7.06 -17.87
N LEU A 113 3.01 8.31 -18.33
CA LEU A 113 2.48 9.39 -17.50
C LEU A 113 1.13 9.04 -16.90
N LEU A 114 0.90 9.41 -15.64
CA LEU A 114 -0.40 9.17 -14.99
C LEU A 114 -1.54 9.83 -15.76
N SER A 115 -1.29 11.02 -16.30
CA SER A 115 -2.21 11.72 -17.20
C SER A 115 -2.57 10.90 -18.46
N ASN A 116 -1.59 10.18 -19.04
CA ASN A 116 -1.82 9.30 -20.19
C ASN A 116 -2.63 8.07 -19.79
N MET A 117 -2.32 7.46 -18.64
CA MET A 117 -3.07 6.34 -18.08
C MET A 117 -4.54 6.71 -17.87
N ILE A 118 -4.79 7.84 -17.20
CA ILE A 118 -6.12 8.40 -16.97
C ILE A 118 -6.86 8.67 -18.29
N SER A 119 -6.20 9.31 -19.26
CA SER A 119 -6.82 9.65 -20.55
C SER A 119 -7.30 8.44 -21.34
N LYS A 120 -6.63 7.29 -21.17
CA LYS A 120 -6.98 6.00 -21.78
C LYS A 120 -7.88 5.14 -20.90
N ASN A 121 -8.27 5.63 -19.72
CA ASN A 121 -8.98 4.90 -18.68
C ASN A 121 -8.24 3.64 -18.20
N HIS A 122 -6.90 3.57 -18.32
CA HIS A 122 -6.06 2.51 -17.76
C HIS A 122 -5.72 2.85 -16.30
N ARG A 123 -6.71 2.77 -15.42
CA ARG A 123 -6.67 3.29 -14.04
C ARG A 123 -6.61 2.20 -12.97
N LEU A 124 -6.33 0.96 -13.36
CA LEU A 124 -6.16 -0.17 -12.46
C LEU A 124 -4.92 -0.98 -12.88
N LEU A 125 -3.88 -0.98 -12.06
CA LEU A 125 -2.76 -1.92 -12.19
C LEU A 125 -2.99 -3.10 -11.25
N VAL A 126 -2.75 -4.31 -11.74
CA VAL A 126 -2.87 -5.52 -10.92
C VAL A 126 -1.67 -6.43 -11.15
N PHE A 127 -0.99 -6.74 -10.06
CA PHE A 127 0.13 -7.65 -9.98
C PHE A 127 -0.27 -8.93 -9.24
N THR A 128 0.29 -10.06 -9.65
CA THR A 128 0.12 -11.36 -8.97
C THR A 128 1.49 -11.97 -8.68
N SER A 129 1.60 -12.67 -7.55
CA SER A 129 2.78 -13.42 -7.15
C SER A 129 3.01 -14.72 -7.94
N ILE A 130 2.11 -15.11 -8.87
CA ILE A 130 2.20 -16.36 -9.63
C ILE A 130 2.55 -16.11 -11.11
N ALA A 131 3.74 -16.56 -11.52
CA ALA A 131 4.30 -16.31 -12.86
C ALA A 131 3.42 -16.78 -14.02
N SER A 132 2.73 -17.91 -13.89
CA SER A 132 1.92 -18.47 -14.98
C SER A 132 0.68 -17.62 -15.31
N LYS A 133 0.21 -16.79 -14.37
CA LYS A 133 -0.98 -15.95 -14.52
C LYS A 133 -0.79 -14.83 -15.54
N GLU A 134 0.43 -14.38 -15.78
CA GLU A 134 0.71 -13.40 -16.82
C GLU A 134 0.35 -13.95 -18.21
N ALA A 135 0.74 -15.18 -18.50
CA ALA A 135 0.42 -15.83 -19.76
C ALA A 135 -1.01 -16.36 -19.83
N SER A 136 -1.56 -16.89 -18.73
CA SER A 136 -2.88 -17.54 -18.74
C SER A 136 -4.05 -16.59 -18.56
N GLU A 137 -3.87 -15.53 -17.77
CA GLU A 137 -4.94 -14.62 -17.33
C GLU A 137 -4.64 -13.15 -17.69
N GLY A 138 -3.43 -12.83 -18.16
CA GLY A 138 -3.05 -11.45 -18.50
C GLY A 138 -2.84 -10.56 -17.27
N ILE A 139 -2.52 -11.14 -16.12
CA ILE A 139 -2.24 -10.43 -14.86
C ILE A 139 -0.73 -10.33 -14.68
N ALA A 140 -0.20 -9.12 -14.48
CA ALA A 140 1.23 -8.88 -14.45
C ALA A 140 1.92 -9.70 -13.35
N TYR A 141 2.97 -10.44 -13.70
CA TYR A 141 3.76 -11.14 -12.69
C TYR A 141 4.63 -10.12 -11.95
N GLU A 142 4.37 -9.91 -10.66
CA GLU A 142 4.96 -8.84 -9.85
C GLU A 142 6.49 -8.73 -9.99
N TRP A 143 7.18 -9.85 -9.84
CA TRP A 143 8.65 -9.93 -9.86
C TRP A 143 9.25 -9.58 -11.23
N ASN A 144 8.43 -9.38 -12.27
CA ASN A 144 8.87 -8.82 -13.54
C ASN A 144 9.01 -7.29 -13.52
N TYR A 145 8.39 -6.59 -12.57
CA TYR A 145 8.25 -5.13 -12.61
C TYR A 145 8.73 -4.42 -11.33
N VAL A 146 8.71 -5.13 -10.19
CA VAL A 146 8.94 -4.55 -8.85
C VAL A 146 10.17 -5.16 -8.18
N VAL A 147 10.92 -4.34 -7.44
CA VAL A 147 11.82 -4.81 -6.38
C VAL A 147 11.19 -4.51 -5.02
N GLU A 148 11.27 -5.47 -4.12
CA GLU A 148 10.60 -5.43 -2.82
C GLU A 148 11.52 -5.90 -1.70
N ASN A 149 11.51 -5.18 -0.57
CA ASN A 149 12.27 -5.56 0.61
C ASN A 149 11.51 -6.61 1.44
N GLN A 150 12.26 -7.31 2.30
CA GLN A 150 11.73 -8.29 3.25
C GLN A 150 10.62 -7.65 4.08
N TYR A 151 9.53 -8.39 4.25
CA TYR A 151 8.43 -8.00 5.12
C TYR A 151 8.64 -8.51 6.55
N GLY A 152 7.78 -8.08 7.47
CA GLY A 152 7.80 -8.50 8.86
C GLY A 152 8.98 -7.93 9.64
N ASP A 153 9.23 -8.48 10.82
CA ASP A 153 10.29 -8.00 11.71
C ASP A 153 11.69 -8.11 11.06
N GLU A 154 11.89 -9.06 10.15
CA GLU A 154 13.13 -9.24 9.39
C GLU A 154 13.39 -8.08 8.39
N GLY A 155 12.32 -7.39 7.97
CA GLY A 155 12.36 -6.22 7.11
C GLY A 155 12.64 -4.91 7.82
N MET A 156 12.30 -4.83 9.11
CA MET A 156 12.31 -3.57 9.89
C MET A 156 13.66 -3.29 10.57
N ASN A 157 14.77 -3.67 9.93
CA ASN A 157 16.12 -3.60 10.51
C ASN A 157 16.82 -2.26 10.19
N PRO A 158 17.04 -1.35 11.17
CA PRO A 158 17.60 -0.02 10.92
C PRO A 158 18.91 -0.05 10.13
N GLY A 159 19.01 0.77 9.09
CA GLY A 159 20.20 0.85 8.23
C GLY A 159 20.35 -0.30 7.21
N SER A 160 19.36 -1.18 7.10
CA SER A 160 19.32 -2.23 6.07
C SER A 160 17.98 -2.25 5.35
N CYS A 161 17.98 -2.68 4.09
CA CYS A 161 16.78 -2.88 3.28
C CYS A 161 16.93 -4.21 2.52
N PRO A 162 16.89 -5.36 3.23
CA PRO A 162 17.13 -6.66 2.61
C PRO A 162 16.02 -6.99 1.62
N SER A 163 16.34 -7.55 0.46
CA SER A 163 15.32 -8.02 -0.49
C SER A 163 14.63 -9.30 0.02
N ARG A 164 13.33 -9.42 -0.23
CA ARG A 164 12.62 -10.69 0.02
C ARG A 164 13.04 -11.76 -0.99
N ALA A 165 12.85 -13.03 -0.63
CA ALA A 165 13.40 -14.18 -1.35
C ALA A 165 12.95 -14.29 -2.82
N GLU A 166 11.72 -13.88 -3.13
CA GLU A 166 11.14 -13.95 -4.47
C GLU A 166 11.54 -12.75 -5.34
N SER A 167 11.92 -11.63 -4.71
CA SER A 167 12.31 -10.39 -5.37
C SER A 167 13.77 -10.43 -5.84
N SER A 168 14.06 -9.64 -6.87
CA SER A 168 15.45 -9.25 -7.17
C SER A 168 16.01 -8.35 -6.06
N LEU A 169 17.33 -8.13 -6.08
CA LEU A 169 17.99 -7.19 -5.16
C LEU A 169 17.36 -5.79 -5.27
N MET A 170 17.24 -5.05 -4.16
CA MET A 170 16.67 -3.68 -4.15
C MET A 170 17.41 -2.74 -5.12
N SER A 171 18.71 -2.97 -5.31
CA SER A 171 19.54 -2.22 -6.24
C SER A 171 19.35 -2.59 -7.72
N THR A 172 18.49 -3.56 -8.05
CA THR A 172 18.24 -3.98 -9.43
C THR A 172 17.40 -2.95 -10.19
N THR A 173 18.01 -2.29 -11.17
CA THR A 173 17.39 -1.22 -11.96
C THR A 173 16.65 -1.70 -13.21
N SER A 174 16.73 -3.00 -13.55
CA SER A 174 15.93 -3.58 -14.65
C SER A 174 14.45 -3.74 -14.31
N LYS A 175 14.06 -3.44 -13.07
CA LYS A 175 12.70 -3.32 -12.54
C LYS A 175 12.52 -1.87 -12.13
N SER A 176 11.57 -1.14 -12.70
CA SER A 176 11.47 0.31 -12.47
C SER A 176 10.78 0.66 -11.15
N LEU A 177 9.92 -0.23 -10.63
CA LEU A 177 9.15 0.02 -9.42
C LEU A 177 9.86 -0.48 -8.17
N VAL A 178 9.72 0.27 -7.09
CA VAL A 178 10.20 -0.08 -5.75
C VAL A 178 9.01 -0.15 -4.80
N LEU A 179 8.83 -1.28 -4.12
CA LEU A 179 7.87 -1.47 -3.03
C LEU A 179 8.65 -1.62 -1.73
N MET A 180 8.28 -0.81 -0.72
CA MET A 180 8.87 -0.89 0.61
C MET A 180 7.85 -1.43 1.63
N ASN A 181 8.06 -2.64 2.10
CA ASN A 181 7.41 -3.19 3.29
C ASN A 181 8.01 -2.59 4.56
N TYR A 182 7.15 -2.09 5.44
CA TYR A 182 7.52 -1.65 6.77
C TYR A 182 6.40 -1.93 7.78
N PHE A 183 6.29 -3.19 8.18
CA PHE A 183 5.31 -3.66 9.15
C PHE A 183 5.83 -4.93 9.84
N ARG A 184 5.26 -5.23 11.01
CA ARG A 184 5.71 -6.34 11.86
C ARG A 184 5.17 -7.67 11.37
N THR A 185 5.83 -8.76 11.73
CA THR A 185 5.32 -10.11 11.44
C THR A 185 3.97 -10.35 12.12
N ASP A 186 3.88 -9.93 13.39
CA ASP A 186 2.65 -9.94 14.16
C ASP A 186 2.05 -8.52 14.22
N PRO A 187 0.91 -8.29 13.56
CA PRO A 187 0.25 -7.00 13.54
C PRO A 187 -0.08 -6.45 14.92
N SER A 188 0.28 -5.20 15.17
CA SER A 188 -0.01 -4.54 16.45
C SER A 188 -0.47 -3.10 16.24
N PRO A 189 -1.76 -2.78 16.44
CA PRO A 189 -2.26 -1.41 16.37
C PRO A 189 -1.53 -0.46 17.33
N THR A 190 -1.11 -0.98 18.49
CA THR A 190 -0.38 -0.23 19.50
C THR A 190 1.02 0.15 19.02
N ASN A 191 1.74 -0.78 18.37
CA ASN A 191 3.08 -0.50 17.87
C ASN A 191 3.05 0.34 16.60
N ALA A 192 2.00 0.21 15.78
CA ALA A 192 1.84 0.93 14.53
C ALA A 192 1.95 2.46 14.69
N CYS A 193 1.55 3.05 15.82
CA CYS A 193 1.76 4.50 16.02
C CYS A 193 3.25 4.86 16.03
N THR A 194 4.09 4.04 16.68
CA THR A 194 5.53 4.27 16.72
C THR A 194 6.15 3.90 15.38
N ASP A 195 5.80 2.73 14.85
CA ASP A 195 6.39 2.21 13.61
C ASP A 195 6.12 3.18 12.44
N ASN A 196 4.89 3.66 12.28
CA ASN A 196 4.48 4.57 11.20
C ASN A 196 4.84 6.06 11.43
N SER A 197 5.84 6.37 12.26
CA SER A 197 6.31 7.74 12.52
C SER A 197 7.75 7.92 12.02
N ASP A 198 8.63 8.57 12.80
CA ASP A 198 10.05 8.81 12.44
C ASP A 198 10.80 7.55 11.97
N SER A 199 10.46 6.38 12.52
CA SER A 199 11.10 5.12 12.13
C SER A 199 10.77 4.69 10.70
N LEU A 200 9.54 4.94 10.24
CA LEU A 200 9.14 4.72 8.86
C LEU A 200 9.89 5.66 7.91
N LEU A 201 10.00 6.96 8.26
CA LEU A 201 10.77 7.93 7.46
C LEU A 201 12.26 7.57 7.39
N SER A 202 12.83 7.13 8.51
CA SER A 202 14.22 6.65 8.54
C SER A 202 14.42 5.41 7.67
N MET A 203 13.44 4.49 7.65
CA MET A 203 13.52 3.31 6.79
C MET A 203 13.33 3.67 5.32
N LEU A 204 12.42 4.60 5.01
CA LEU A 204 12.22 5.11 3.66
C LEU A 204 13.51 5.66 3.08
N GLN A 205 14.26 6.47 3.85
CA GLN A 205 15.58 6.96 3.43
C GLN A 205 16.59 5.81 3.26
N THR A 206 16.63 4.88 4.20
CA THR A 206 17.53 3.71 4.14
C THR A 206 17.29 2.89 2.87
N CYS A 207 16.02 2.59 2.58
CA CYS A 207 15.64 1.86 1.39
C CYS A 207 15.86 2.68 0.12
N HIS A 208 15.69 4.01 0.13
CA HIS A 208 16.06 4.86 -0.99
C HIS A 208 17.55 4.70 -1.35
N ASP A 209 18.43 4.88 -0.36
CA ASP A 209 19.89 4.79 -0.54
C ASP A 209 20.30 3.41 -1.08
N LEU A 210 19.67 2.34 -0.59
CA LEU A 210 19.96 0.95 -0.97
C LEU A 210 19.24 0.47 -2.24
N SER A 211 18.25 1.22 -2.73
CA SER A 211 17.48 0.91 -3.95
C SER A 211 18.03 1.63 -5.18
N ALA A 212 19.35 1.84 -5.22
CA ALA A 212 20.04 2.61 -6.25
C ALA A 212 19.55 4.08 -6.34
N ASN A 213 19.31 4.71 -5.19
CA ASN A 213 18.79 6.08 -5.05
C ASN A 213 17.42 6.28 -5.70
N ARG A 214 16.56 5.26 -5.62
CA ARG A 214 15.17 5.33 -6.08
C ARG A 214 14.26 5.33 -4.87
N TRP A 215 13.39 6.33 -4.81
CA TRP A 215 12.34 6.37 -3.80
C TRP A 215 11.34 5.24 -4.03
N ALA A 216 10.79 4.70 -2.94
CA ALA A 216 9.72 3.72 -3.02
C ALA A 216 8.54 4.33 -3.80
N ASN A 217 7.96 3.57 -4.74
CA ASN A 217 6.70 3.91 -5.42
C ASN A 217 5.49 3.46 -4.61
N PHE A 218 5.69 2.46 -3.75
CA PHE A 218 4.68 1.95 -2.84
C PHE A 218 5.30 1.75 -1.46
N VAL A 219 4.62 2.24 -0.43
CA VAL A 219 5.00 2.04 0.97
C VAL A 219 3.90 1.23 1.66
N ALA A 220 4.26 0.02 2.07
CA ALA A 220 3.38 -0.95 2.71
C ALA A 220 3.50 -0.84 4.22
N VAL A 221 2.40 -0.53 4.89
CA VAL A 221 2.32 -0.44 6.36
C VAL A 221 1.08 -1.11 6.89
N ASP A 222 1.15 -1.53 8.15
CA ASP A 222 -0.02 -1.92 8.93
C ASP A 222 -0.69 -0.70 9.54
N PHE A 223 -2.03 -0.72 9.61
CA PHE A 223 -2.84 0.31 10.25
C PHE A 223 -2.46 1.74 9.81
N TYR A 224 -2.43 2.00 8.49
CA TYR A 224 -2.01 3.27 7.88
C TYR A 224 -2.58 4.57 8.51
N THR A 225 -3.72 4.53 9.21
CA THR A 225 -4.25 5.70 9.94
C THR A 225 -3.51 5.99 11.24
N LYS A 226 -2.55 5.15 11.64
CA LYS A 226 -1.77 5.26 12.87
C LYS A 226 -0.41 5.85 12.56
N GLY A 227 0.07 6.68 13.47
CA GLY A 227 1.25 7.49 13.24
C GLY A 227 0.99 8.48 12.10
N ASP A 228 2.04 8.74 11.34
CA ASP A 228 2.07 9.70 10.24
C ASP A 228 2.46 8.98 8.94
N ALA A 229 1.96 7.76 8.70
CA ALA A 229 2.26 6.99 7.48
C ALA A 229 2.05 7.77 6.16
N PRO A 230 1.00 8.61 6.01
CA PRO A 230 0.86 9.45 4.82
C PRO A 230 2.05 10.39 4.56
N GLU A 231 2.76 10.83 5.62
CA GLU A 231 3.94 11.70 5.47
C GLU A 231 5.07 10.99 4.71
N ALA A 232 5.25 9.68 4.90
CA ALA A 232 6.25 8.92 4.15
C ALA A 232 5.96 8.91 2.64
N ALA A 233 4.67 8.82 2.27
CA ALA A 233 4.26 8.94 0.88
C ALA A 233 4.48 10.37 0.35
N ASP A 234 4.14 11.39 1.14
CA ASP A 234 4.35 12.80 0.78
C ASP A 234 5.83 13.15 0.56
N VAL A 235 6.74 12.60 1.38
CA VAL A 235 8.20 12.76 1.23
C VAL A 235 8.67 12.11 -0.07
N ALA A 236 8.33 10.83 -0.30
CA ALA A 236 8.72 10.12 -1.51
C ALA A 236 8.15 10.80 -2.77
N ASN A 237 6.88 11.21 -2.73
CA ASN A 237 6.21 12.00 -3.77
C ASN A 237 6.93 13.33 -4.02
N GLY A 238 7.30 14.06 -2.98
CA GLY A 238 8.02 15.33 -3.11
C GLY A 238 9.31 15.17 -3.91
N HIS A 239 10.12 14.18 -3.54
CA HIS A 239 11.39 13.94 -4.19
C HIS A 239 11.23 13.44 -5.62
N MET A 240 10.26 12.55 -5.87
CA MET A 240 9.99 12.07 -7.21
C MET A 240 9.37 13.17 -8.07
N VAL A 241 8.22 13.75 -7.69
CA VAL A 241 7.43 14.67 -8.51
C VAL A 241 8.17 15.97 -8.81
N CYS A 242 8.77 16.58 -7.79
CA CYS A 242 9.31 17.94 -7.91
C CYS A 242 10.70 18.13 -7.30
N GLY A 243 11.33 17.10 -6.75
CA GLY A 243 12.67 17.17 -6.16
C GLY A 243 12.74 17.84 -4.81
N CYS A 244 11.61 17.93 -4.09
CA CYS A 244 11.53 18.57 -2.78
C CYS A 244 11.39 17.53 -1.67
N ASP A 245 11.76 17.90 -0.45
CA ASP A 245 11.69 17.00 0.71
C ASP A 245 10.26 16.54 1.06
N ASN A 246 9.24 17.22 0.54
CA ASN A 246 7.84 16.86 0.71
C ASN A 246 7.00 17.44 -0.43
N ILE A 247 5.95 16.71 -0.85
CA ILE A 247 5.05 17.14 -1.91
C ILE A 247 4.34 18.47 -1.61
N ALA A 248 4.10 18.77 -0.33
CA ALA A 248 3.52 20.03 0.12
C ALA A 248 4.42 21.25 -0.21
N TYR A 249 5.70 21.04 -0.50
CA TYR A 249 6.65 22.08 -0.89
C TYR A 249 6.79 22.24 -2.41
N CYS A 250 6.11 21.39 -3.19
CA CYS A 250 6.15 21.47 -4.64
C CYS A 250 5.44 22.73 -5.16
N LYS A 251 6.07 23.40 -6.12
CA LYS A 251 5.47 24.51 -6.87
C LYS A 251 4.93 24.06 -8.21
N ALA A 252 3.67 24.35 -8.47
CA ALA A 252 3.06 24.14 -9.78
C ALA A 252 3.86 24.90 -10.87
N ASN A 253 4.19 24.20 -11.96
CA ASN A 253 4.94 24.73 -13.10
C ASN A 253 6.35 25.27 -12.78
N ALA A 254 6.94 24.88 -11.65
CA ALA A 254 8.32 25.21 -11.34
C ALA A 254 9.29 24.16 -11.89
N THR A 255 10.56 24.54 -12.00
CA THR A 255 11.64 23.60 -12.29
C THR A 255 11.85 22.64 -11.14
N PHE A 256 12.17 21.38 -11.45
CA PHE A 256 12.52 20.36 -10.45
C PHE A 256 13.60 20.89 -9.47
N GLY A 257 13.41 20.64 -8.18
CA GLY A 257 14.22 21.15 -7.07
C GLY A 257 13.83 22.55 -6.58
N THR A 258 12.79 23.19 -7.14
CA THR A 258 12.34 24.52 -6.72
C THR A 258 11.23 24.42 -5.68
N CYS A 259 11.61 24.46 -4.42
CA CYS A 259 10.70 24.21 -3.30
C CYS A 259 10.21 25.51 -2.64
N ASP A 260 9.03 25.45 -2.02
CA ASP A 260 8.65 26.42 -1.00
C ASP A 260 9.44 26.21 0.30
N ALA A 261 9.57 27.28 1.08
CA ALA A 261 10.17 27.17 2.39
C ALA A 261 9.26 26.32 3.29
N ALA A 262 9.84 25.38 4.04
CA ALA A 262 9.11 24.64 5.05
C ALA A 262 8.37 25.61 6.00
N PRO A 263 7.13 25.30 6.40
CA PRO A 263 6.42 26.10 7.41
C PRO A 263 7.32 26.27 8.64
N LYS A 264 7.52 27.52 9.08
CA LYS A 264 8.25 27.77 10.33
C LYS A 264 7.55 27.01 11.46
N PRO A 265 8.30 26.31 12.33
CA PRO A 265 7.71 25.67 13.51
C PRO A 265 6.88 26.70 14.27
N SER A 266 5.62 26.38 14.56
CA SER A 266 4.81 27.24 15.43
C SER A 266 5.50 27.36 16.79
N PRO A 267 5.64 28.58 17.36
CA PRO A 267 6.20 28.74 18.69
C PRO A 267 5.42 27.88 19.70
N ALA A 268 6.13 26.99 20.38
CA ALA A 268 5.55 26.15 21.42
C ALA A 268 4.81 27.03 22.44
N THR A 269 3.49 26.89 22.52
CA THR A 269 2.68 27.57 23.54
C THR A 269 2.86 26.78 24.85
N PRO A 270 3.24 27.41 25.98
CA PRO A 270 3.43 26.70 27.24
C PRO A 270 2.08 26.17 27.74
N THR A 271 1.97 24.86 27.94
CA THR A 271 0.80 24.18 28.49
C THR A 271 0.67 24.49 29.98
N SER A 272 -0.33 25.29 30.35
CA SER A 272 -0.81 25.38 31.73
C SER A 272 -1.79 24.24 32.01
N VAL A 273 -1.43 23.36 32.95
CA VAL A 273 -2.28 22.29 33.50
C VAL A 273 -3.41 22.89 34.36
N PRO A 274 -4.62 22.33 34.28
CA PRO A 274 -5.34 22.03 35.52
C PRO A 274 -5.82 20.58 35.60
N THR A 275 -5.66 20.03 36.79
CA THR A 275 -6.13 18.73 37.27
C THR A 275 -7.63 18.76 37.61
N SER A 276 -8.37 17.71 37.26
CA SER A 276 -9.46 17.20 38.11
C SER A 276 -9.90 15.78 37.71
N HIS A 277 -9.90 14.89 38.70
CA HIS A 277 -10.45 13.54 38.67
C HIS A 277 -11.96 13.52 38.47
N ALA A 278 -12.47 12.52 37.72
CA ALA A 278 -13.71 11.83 38.06
C ALA A 278 -13.78 10.45 37.37
N SER A 279 -14.04 9.44 38.19
CA SER A 279 -14.19 8.02 37.88
C SER A 279 -15.56 7.72 37.27
N VAL A 280 -15.67 6.78 36.32
CA VAL A 280 -16.88 5.95 36.17
C VAL A 280 -16.48 4.53 35.74
N VAL A 281 -16.90 3.57 36.55
CA VAL A 281 -16.89 2.12 36.32
C VAL A 281 -18.08 1.74 35.44
N GLY A 282 -17.87 0.88 34.44
CA GLY A 282 -18.93 0.28 33.62
C GLY A 282 -18.50 -1.06 33.03
N ARG A 283 -19.35 -2.07 33.21
CA ARG A 283 -19.10 -3.52 33.10
C ARG A 283 -19.37 -4.09 31.70
N PHE A 284 -18.66 -5.20 31.40
CA PHE A 284 -18.97 -6.35 30.53
C PHE A 284 -19.54 -6.13 29.11
N SER A 285 -18.80 -6.59 28.09
CA SER A 285 -19.29 -7.65 27.20
C SER A 285 -18.14 -8.26 26.41
N THR A 286 -18.20 -9.58 26.27
CA THR A 286 -17.32 -10.48 25.53
C THR A 286 -17.15 -10.08 24.07
N PHE A 287 -15.92 -9.86 23.62
CA PHE A 287 -15.59 -9.86 22.20
C PHE A 287 -15.02 -11.23 21.83
N SER A 288 -15.74 -11.94 20.96
CA SER A 288 -15.21 -13.05 20.18
C SER A 288 -13.92 -12.62 19.50
N ALA A 289 -12.94 -13.51 19.48
CA ALA A 289 -11.71 -13.35 18.74
C ALA A 289 -12.04 -13.13 17.25
N VAL A 290 -12.00 -11.88 16.82
CA VAL A 290 -11.87 -11.52 15.40
C VAL A 290 -10.37 -11.44 15.18
N ILE A 291 -9.84 -12.36 14.40
CA ILE A 291 -8.44 -12.33 13.98
C ILE A 291 -8.21 -10.98 13.31
N PRO A 292 -7.23 -10.17 13.75
CA PRO A 292 -6.91 -8.94 13.05
C PRO A 292 -6.41 -9.32 11.66
N ILE A 293 -7.17 -8.96 10.64
CA ILE A 293 -6.66 -8.92 9.28
C ILE A 293 -5.82 -7.66 9.19
N THR A 294 -4.52 -7.83 9.00
CA THR A 294 -3.70 -6.80 8.39
C THR A 294 -3.92 -6.84 6.91
N ALA A 295 -4.87 -6.01 6.46
CA ALA A 295 -4.76 -5.48 5.12
C ALA A 295 -3.55 -4.54 5.17
N ILE A 296 -2.44 -4.95 4.55
CA ILE A 296 -1.29 -4.07 4.35
C ILE A 296 -1.68 -3.12 3.22
N LEU A 297 -1.65 -1.83 3.54
CA LEU A 297 -2.10 -0.80 2.63
C LEU A 297 -0.90 -0.12 2.03
N LEU A 298 -0.91 -0.07 0.71
CA LEU A 298 0.13 0.61 -0.04
C LEU A 298 -0.34 2.04 -0.25
N LEU A 299 0.42 2.96 0.29
CA LEU A 299 0.34 4.33 -0.17
C LEU A 299 1.03 4.34 -1.55
N GLU A 300 0.23 4.38 -2.61
CA GLU A 300 0.75 4.56 -3.97
C GLU A 300 1.09 6.03 -4.18
N ILE A 301 2.22 6.21 -4.85
CA ILE A 301 2.84 7.50 -5.13
C ILE A 301 2.52 7.90 -6.57
N ILE A 302 2.31 9.19 -6.78
CA ILE A 302 2.04 9.76 -8.10
C ILE A 302 3.20 9.41 -9.03
N PHE A 303 2.95 8.52 -9.99
CA PHE A 303 3.81 8.34 -11.15
C PHE A 303 3.76 9.62 -11.99
N HIS A 304 4.91 10.16 -12.40
CA HIS A 304 4.96 11.24 -13.40
C HIS A 304 4.26 10.80 -14.66
#